data_AF-A0A850SU11-F1
#
_entry.id   AF-A0A850SU11-F1
#
_cell.length_a   1.000
_cell.length_b   1.000
_cell.length_c   1.000
_cell.angle_alpha   90.00
_cell.angle_beta   90.00
_cell.angle_gamma   90.00
#
_symmetry.space_group_name_H-M   'P 1'
#
loop_
_entity.id
_entity.type
_entity.pdbx_description
1 polymer ?
#
loop_
_entity_poly.entity_id
_entity_poly.type
_entity_poly.pdbx_seq_one_letter_code
_entity_poly.pdbx_strand_id
1 'polypeptide(L)'
;MLKTLLAAASATALLSGGAAAQDYPDKLLWGDTHLHSNLSTDAYFLQNRTVDASTSYRFAMGEPVVNGYSRARVQLKTPLDFLAVSDNAELLGVPYSLLTLKDPRLANTRLGRKLTELFRAGQSEDAFGLFILAINAAGTPESERPKKIGPLTALRWRFEDLVSAPNLEARAQRWLMSDPSLIAELYNDDIFRTGWASNMDAAEKFNRPGKFTTLVGWEYTPTPNGANLHRIVLSPTTPAIAKTFLPYSSND
;
A
#
# COMPACT_ATOMS: atom_id res chain seq x y z
N MET A 1 54.57 -43.79 61.96
CA MET A 1 53.09 -43.97 61.99
C MET A 1 52.56 -42.79 62.80
N LEU A 2 51.96 -41.73 62.26
CA LEU A 2 50.76 -41.63 61.42
C LEU A 2 50.85 -40.26 60.67
N LYS A 3 50.63 -40.20 59.35
CA LYS A 3 50.61 -38.93 58.59
C LYS A 3 49.21 -38.32 58.64
N THR A 4 49.08 -37.12 59.17
CA THR A 4 47.85 -36.32 59.17
C THR A 4 47.63 -35.73 57.77
N LEU A 5 46.53 -36.09 57.11
CA LEU A 5 46.05 -35.43 55.89
C LEU A 5 44.85 -34.57 56.28
N LEU A 6 45.02 -33.24 56.24
CA LEU A 6 43.89 -32.31 56.24
C LEU A 6 43.20 -32.39 54.88
N ALA A 7 41.96 -32.85 54.85
CA ALA A 7 41.08 -32.69 53.70
C ALA A 7 40.48 -31.28 53.74
N ALA A 8 40.88 -30.41 52.80
CA ALA A 8 40.20 -29.16 52.53
C ALA A 8 38.86 -29.48 51.83
N ALA A 9 37.75 -29.21 52.49
CA ALA A 9 36.43 -29.28 51.88
C ALA A 9 36.22 -28.02 51.02
N SER A 10 36.36 -28.14 49.71
CA SER A 10 35.92 -27.12 48.76
C SER A 10 34.39 -27.13 48.71
N ALA A 11 33.76 -26.12 49.30
CA ALA A 11 32.33 -25.85 49.12
C ALA A 11 32.12 -25.22 47.74
N THR A 12 31.79 -26.04 46.74
CA THR A 12 31.33 -25.56 45.44
C THR A 12 29.92 -24.99 45.61
N ALA A 13 29.78 -23.67 45.66
CA ALA A 13 28.48 -23.03 45.58
C ALA A 13 27.92 -23.22 44.16
N LEU A 14 27.01 -24.17 44.01
CA LEU A 14 26.17 -24.30 42.83
C LEU A 14 25.20 -23.11 42.81
N LEU A 15 25.54 -22.08 42.07
CA LEU A 15 24.58 -21.05 41.65
C LEU A 15 23.63 -21.69 40.65
N SER A 16 22.53 -22.28 41.14
CA SER A 16 21.39 -22.63 40.32
C SER A 16 20.72 -21.33 39.86
N GLY A 17 21.22 -20.79 38.74
CA GLY A 17 20.58 -19.72 37.99
C GLY A 17 19.29 -20.26 37.36
N GLY A 18 18.26 -20.46 38.18
CA GLY A 18 16.92 -20.67 37.69
C GLY A 18 16.42 -19.37 37.08
N ALA A 19 16.50 -19.24 35.75
CA ALA A 19 15.64 -18.30 35.05
C ALA A 19 14.20 -18.71 35.40
N ALA A 20 13.53 -17.92 36.25
CA ALA A 20 12.12 -18.13 36.51
C ALA A 20 11.39 -18.07 35.15
N ALA A 21 10.62 -19.10 34.84
CA ALA A 21 9.77 -19.06 33.66
C ALA A 21 8.80 -17.89 33.83
N GLN A 22 8.91 -16.90 32.96
CA GLN A 22 8.02 -15.76 32.94
C GLN A 22 6.76 -16.14 32.17
N ASP A 23 5.59 -16.08 32.81
CA ASP A 23 4.32 -16.43 32.17
C ASP A 23 3.98 -15.49 30.99
N TYR A 24 4.36 -14.21 31.10
CA TYR A 24 4.14 -13.18 30.06
C TYR A 24 5.25 -12.14 30.05
N PRO A 25 5.65 -11.61 28.87
CA PRO A 25 6.71 -10.61 28.76
C PRO A 25 6.40 -9.32 29.53
N ASP A 26 7.41 -8.74 30.17
CA ASP A 26 7.28 -7.49 30.96
C ASP A 26 6.97 -6.26 30.09
N LYS A 27 7.29 -6.33 28.80
CA LYS A 27 7.08 -5.26 27.85
C LYS A 27 6.52 -5.81 26.55
N LEU A 28 5.34 -5.33 26.19
CA LEU A 28 4.71 -5.54 24.89
C LEU A 28 4.98 -4.32 24.01
N LEU A 29 5.15 -4.55 22.71
CA LEU A 29 5.14 -3.50 21.70
C LEU A 29 3.92 -3.70 20.82
N TRP A 30 3.10 -2.67 20.71
CA TRP A 30 1.91 -2.62 19.87
C TRP A 30 2.27 -1.91 18.58
N GLY A 31 1.91 -2.46 17.45
CA GLY A 31 2.15 -1.77 16.19
C GLY A 31 1.48 -2.43 15.03
N ASP A 32 1.52 -1.74 13.91
CA ASP A 32 0.95 -2.18 12.66
C ASP A 32 1.97 -1.95 11.54
N THR A 33 2.11 -2.93 10.66
CA THR A 33 2.99 -2.85 9.49
C THR A 33 2.21 -2.73 8.19
N HIS A 34 0.88 -2.88 8.25
CA HIS A 34 0.01 -2.98 7.07
C HIS A 34 -1.14 -1.98 7.16
N LEU A 35 -0.85 -0.71 6.89
CA LEU A 35 -1.83 0.36 6.90
C LEU A 35 -1.77 1.17 5.60
N HIS A 36 -2.93 1.34 4.97
CA HIS A 36 -3.09 2.16 3.79
C HIS A 36 -3.61 3.56 4.11
N SER A 37 -2.98 4.57 3.51
CA SER A 37 -3.42 5.95 3.42
C SER A 37 -4.32 6.18 2.19
N ASN A 38 -4.75 7.41 1.99
CA ASN A 38 -5.53 7.82 0.81
C ASN A 38 -4.69 7.86 -0.49
N LEU A 39 -3.38 7.62 -0.42
CA LEU A 39 -2.53 7.50 -1.60
C LEU A 39 -2.44 6.06 -2.11
N SER A 40 -2.82 5.07 -1.30
CA SER A 40 -2.95 3.69 -1.76
C SER A 40 -4.04 3.55 -2.83
N THR A 41 -3.79 2.64 -3.77
CA THR A 41 -4.71 2.36 -4.86
C THR A 41 -6.04 1.83 -4.32
N ASP A 42 -6.01 0.76 -3.54
CA ASP A 42 -7.22 0.08 -3.08
C ASP A 42 -8.00 0.93 -2.07
N ALA A 43 -7.31 1.52 -1.09
CA ALA A 43 -7.92 2.31 -0.04
C ALA A 43 -8.66 3.53 -0.61
N TYR A 44 -8.12 4.18 -1.66
CA TYR A 44 -8.80 5.30 -2.31
C TYR A 44 -10.15 4.89 -2.90
N PHE A 45 -10.17 3.80 -3.67
CA PHE A 45 -11.39 3.28 -4.27
C PHE A 45 -12.36 2.73 -3.22
N LEU A 46 -11.85 2.14 -2.14
CA LEU A 46 -12.59 1.70 -0.95
C LEU A 46 -12.88 2.84 0.05
N GLN A 47 -13.04 4.05 -0.49
CA GLN A 47 -13.58 5.26 0.16
C GLN A 47 -12.66 5.96 1.18
N ASN A 48 -11.41 5.53 1.36
CA ASN A 48 -10.43 6.35 2.06
C ASN A 48 -9.89 7.46 1.15
N ARG A 49 -10.62 8.57 1.06
CA ARG A 49 -10.22 9.73 0.23
C ARG A 49 -9.52 10.84 1.03
N THR A 50 -9.53 10.74 2.36
CA THR A 50 -9.13 11.86 3.24
C THR A 50 -8.13 11.49 4.33
N VAL A 51 -7.93 10.21 4.66
CA VAL A 51 -6.98 9.80 5.71
C VAL A 51 -5.62 9.61 5.06
N ASP A 52 -4.80 10.65 5.11
CA ASP A 52 -3.41 10.64 4.66
C ASP A 52 -2.47 10.02 5.70
N ALA A 53 -1.20 9.80 5.32
CA ALA A 53 -0.18 9.24 6.23
C ALA A 53 -0.05 10.03 7.54
N SER A 54 -0.16 11.37 7.48
CA SER A 54 -0.12 12.23 8.67
C SER A 54 -1.26 11.90 9.64
N THR A 55 -2.48 11.74 9.13
CA THR A 55 -3.65 11.36 9.91
C THR A 55 -3.50 9.96 10.48
N SER A 56 -2.95 9.02 9.71
CA SER A 56 -2.66 7.65 10.17
C SER A 56 -1.69 7.63 11.36
N TYR A 57 -0.59 8.38 11.29
CA TYR A 57 0.36 8.48 12.41
C TYR A 57 -0.25 9.15 13.65
N ARG A 58 -1.06 10.20 13.48
CA ARG A 58 -1.80 10.83 14.59
C ARG A 58 -2.73 9.82 15.27
N PHE A 59 -3.48 9.05 14.49
CA PHE A 59 -4.35 8.00 15.02
C PHE A 59 -3.56 6.93 15.78
N ALA A 60 -2.44 6.47 15.22
CA ALA A 60 -1.56 5.49 15.88
C ALA A 60 -0.99 6.01 17.20
N MET A 61 -0.67 7.30 17.30
CA MET A 61 -0.26 7.94 18.57
C MET A 61 -1.42 8.19 19.54
N GLY A 62 -2.64 7.75 19.21
CA GLY A 62 -3.81 7.87 20.07
C GLY A 62 -4.53 9.20 19.96
N GLU A 63 -4.28 10.02 18.94
CA GLU A 63 -5.07 11.21 18.70
C GLU A 63 -6.43 10.86 18.06
N PRO A 64 -7.51 11.60 18.38
CA PRO A 64 -8.78 11.43 17.68
C PRO A 64 -8.66 11.91 16.23
N VAL A 65 -9.18 11.10 15.30
CA VAL A 65 -9.25 11.42 13.87
C VAL A 65 -10.64 11.16 13.30
N VAL A 66 -10.92 11.68 12.11
CA VAL A 66 -12.15 11.38 11.37
C VAL A 66 -11.91 10.16 10.49
N ASN A 67 -12.71 9.11 10.66
CA ASN A 67 -12.64 7.91 9.83
C ASN A 67 -12.96 8.26 8.37
N GLY A 68 -12.13 7.75 7.43
CA GLY A 68 -12.28 8.03 6.00
C GLY A 68 -13.63 7.61 5.43
N TYR A 69 -14.15 6.45 5.89
CA TYR A 69 -15.39 5.83 5.45
C TYR A 69 -16.60 6.33 6.25
N SER A 70 -16.70 5.98 7.53
CA SER A 70 -17.89 6.22 8.36
C SER A 70 -18.07 7.69 8.74
N ARG A 71 -17.03 8.51 8.55
CA ARG A 71 -16.97 9.92 8.98
C ARG A 71 -17.09 10.12 10.49
N ALA A 72 -17.16 9.04 11.27
CA ALA A 72 -17.18 9.09 12.72
C ALA A 72 -15.81 9.54 13.25
N ARG A 73 -15.82 10.19 14.41
CA ARG A 73 -14.59 10.44 15.17
C ARG A 73 -14.17 9.14 15.86
N VAL A 74 -12.94 8.69 15.60
CA VAL A 74 -12.37 7.46 16.15
C VAL A 74 -11.03 7.74 16.83
N GLN A 75 -10.68 6.95 17.84
CA GLN A 75 -9.45 7.09 18.61
C GLN A 75 -9.05 5.72 19.17
N LEU A 76 -7.75 5.41 19.16
CA LEU A 76 -7.24 4.22 19.84
C LEU A 76 -7.27 4.42 21.35
N LYS A 77 -7.75 3.40 22.08
CA LYS A 77 -7.66 3.38 23.56
C LYS A 77 -6.22 3.16 24.03
N THR A 78 -5.49 2.31 23.30
CA THR A 78 -4.07 2.04 23.52
C THR A 78 -3.32 2.50 22.27
N PRO A 79 -2.51 3.59 22.36
CA PRO A 79 -1.64 4.00 21.26
C PRO A 79 -0.67 2.89 20.84
N LEU A 80 -0.24 2.92 19.59
CA LEU A 80 0.80 2.04 19.07
C LEU A 80 2.20 2.57 19.43
N ASP A 81 3.16 1.66 19.53
CA ASP A 81 4.59 1.93 19.66
C ASP A 81 5.26 2.14 18.28
N PHE A 82 4.69 1.56 17.21
CA PHE A 82 5.18 1.76 15.85
C PHE A 82 4.09 1.64 14.78
N LEU A 83 4.32 2.30 13.64
CA LEU A 83 3.48 2.17 12.45
C LEU A 83 4.33 2.22 11.17
N ALA A 84 4.04 1.33 10.23
CA ALA A 84 4.37 1.53 8.81
C ALA A 84 3.10 1.95 8.06
N VAL A 85 3.14 3.10 7.37
CA VAL A 85 2.14 3.43 6.34
C VAL A 85 2.65 2.79 5.06
N SER A 86 2.01 1.71 4.65
CA SER A 86 2.48 0.79 3.63
C SER A 86 1.51 0.74 2.45
N ASP A 87 1.37 1.89 1.78
CA ASP A 87 0.61 1.99 0.54
C ASP A 87 1.16 1.06 -0.56
N ASN A 88 0.31 0.67 -1.52
CA ASN A 88 0.76 -0.10 -2.69
C ASN A 88 1.90 0.62 -3.41
N ALA A 89 2.97 -0.11 -3.75
CA ALA A 89 3.97 0.39 -4.69
C ALA A 89 3.38 0.53 -6.10
N GLU A 90 2.43 -0.33 -6.46
CA GLU A 90 1.75 -0.33 -7.75
C GLU A 90 0.87 0.92 -7.90
N LEU A 91 1.27 1.79 -8.82
CA LEU A 91 0.56 3.03 -9.17
C LEU A 91 0.29 3.94 -7.96
N LEU A 92 1.24 4.01 -7.01
CA LEU A 92 1.16 4.83 -5.81
C LEU A 92 0.70 6.27 -6.10
N GLY A 93 -0.38 6.71 -5.44
CA GLY A 93 -0.91 8.07 -5.55
C GLY A 93 -1.67 8.37 -6.84
N VAL A 94 -1.80 7.42 -7.79
CA VAL A 94 -2.50 7.65 -9.07
C VAL A 94 -3.99 7.93 -8.87
N PRO A 95 -4.77 7.15 -8.11
CA PRO A 95 -6.20 7.44 -7.96
C PRO A 95 -6.45 8.79 -7.32
N TYR A 96 -5.67 9.14 -6.29
CA TYR A 96 -5.75 10.45 -5.65
C TYR A 96 -5.41 11.59 -6.63
N SER A 97 -4.33 11.45 -7.39
CA SER A 97 -3.90 12.47 -8.35
C SER A 97 -4.91 12.65 -9.50
N LEU A 98 -5.48 11.55 -10.00
CA LEU A 98 -6.49 11.59 -11.05
C LEU A 98 -7.84 12.14 -10.55
N LEU A 99 -8.37 11.57 -9.48
CA LEU A 99 -9.78 11.74 -9.10
C LEU A 99 -9.98 12.88 -8.08
N THR A 100 -9.01 13.13 -7.21
CA THR A 100 -9.05 14.27 -6.27
C THR A 100 -8.40 15.51 -6.89
N LEU A 101 -7.14 15.41 -7.32
CA LEU A 101 -6.38 16.57 -7.80
C LEU A 101 -6.69 16.95 -9.25
N LYS A 102 -7.28 16.02 -10.02
CA LYS A 102 -7.56 16.20 -11.46
C LYS A 102 -6.29 16.53 -12.24
N ASP A 103 -5.18 15.88 -11.89
CA ASP A 103 -3.88 16.12 -12.50
C ASP A 103 -3.99 15.95 -14.02
N PRO A 104 -3.67 16.97 -14.83
CA PRO A 104 -3.85 16.93 -16.28
C PRO A 104 -3.01 15.84 -16.96
N ARG A 105 -1.92 15.38 -16.34
CA ARG A 105 -1.09 14.27 -16.85
C ARG A 105 -1.86 12.95 -16.89
N LEU A 106 -2.86 12.79 -16.01
CA LEU A 106 -3.75 11.62 -15.97
C LEU A 106 -5.14 11.96 -16.53
N ALA A 107 -5.73 13.09 -16.15
CA ALA A 107 -7.10 13.45 -16.51
C ALA A 107 -7.30 13.68 -18.02
N ASN A 108 -6.24 14.01 -18.77
CA ASN A 108 -6.30 14.19 -20.21
C ASN A 108 -5.99 12.92 -21.01
N THR A 109 -5.77 11.79 -20.34
CA THR A 109 -5.53 10.51 -21.01
C THR A 109 -6.85 9.81 -21.34
N ARG A 110 -6.82 8.76 -22.17
CA ARG A 110 -8.03 8.02 -22.56
C ARG A 110 -8.55 7.21 -21.37
N LEU A 111 -7.67 6.48 -20.70
CA LEU A 111 -8.04 5.70 -19.51
C LEU A 111 -8.41 6.61 -18.34
N GLY A 112 -7.68 7.71 -18.11
CA GLY A 112 -7.98 8.66 -17.03
C GLY A 112 -9.34 9.33 -17.19
N ARG A 113 -9.73 9.73 -18.42
CA ARG A 113 -11.08 10.23 -18.70
C ARG A 113 -12.16 9.19 -18.39
N LYS A 114 -11.94 7.93 -18.76
CA LYS A 114 -12.92 6.86 -18.54
C LYS A 114 -13.10 6.55 -17.06
N LEU A 115 -12.01 6.45 -16.31
CA LEU A 115 -12.04 6.29 -14.85
C LEU A 115 -12.76 7.46 -14.17
N THR A 116 -12.50 8.69 -14.63
CA THR A 116 -13.17 9.89 -14.11
C THR A 116 -14.67 9.88 -14.40
N GLU A 117 -15.09 9.44 -15.59
CA GLU A 117 -16.49 9.31 -15.97
C GLU A 117 -17.23 8.31 -15.07
N LEU A 118 -16.69 7.09 -14.92
CA LEU A 118 -17.25 6.06 -14.03
C LEU A 118 -17.37 6.57 -12.60
N PHE A 119 -16.30 7.19 -12.09
CA PHE A 119 -16.29 7.74 -10.74
C PHE A 119 -17.34 8.84 -10.52
N ARG A 120 -17.51 9.75 -11.50
CA ARG A 120 -18.53 10.82 -11.45
C ARG A 120 -19.95 10.29 -11.56
N ALA A 121 -20.15 9.17 -12.27
CA ALA A 121 -21.43 8.49 -12.35
C ALA A 121 -21.80 7.71 -11.07
N GLY A 122 -20.96 7.74 -10.03
CA GLY A 122 -21.17 6.99 -8.78
C GLY A 122 -20.72 5.53 -8.88
N GLN A 123 -20.14 5.11 -10.00
CA GLN A 123 -19.70 3.74 -10.26
C GLN A 123 -18.26 3.53 -9.79
N SER A 124 -18.02 3.74 -8.50
CA SER A 124 -16.66 3.60 -7.93
C SER A 124 -16.13 2.16 -8.03
N GLU A 125 -17.00 1.16 -7.90
CA GLU A 125 -16.63 -0.26 -8.04
C GLU A 125 -16.21 -0.60 -9.48
N ASP A 126 -16.94 -0.10 -10.47
CA ASP A 126 -16.57 -0.29 -11.88
C ASP A 126 -15.28 0.45 -12.23
N ALA A 127 -15.07 1.65 -11.70
CA ALA A 127 -13.82 2.39 -11.85
C ALA A 127 -12.65 1.62 -11.22
N PHE A 128 -12.85 1.04 -10.03
CA PHE A 128 -11.85 0.22 -9.37
C PHE A 128 -11.54 -1.06 -10.15
N GLY A 129 -12.58 -1.78 -10.61
CA GLY A 129 -12.42 -2.97 -11.43
C GLY A 129 -11.65 -2.68 -12.71
N LEU A 130 -11.98 -1.60 -13.43
CA LEU A 130 -11.24 -1.17 -14.61
C LEU A 130 -9.77 -0.85 -14.28
N PHE A 131 -9.51 -0.21 -13.14
CA PHE A 131 -8.16 0.12 -12.67
C PHE A 131 -7.32 -1.14 -12.38
N ILE A 132 -7.89 -2.09 -11.64
CA ILE A 132 -7.24 -3.36 -11.31
C ILE A 132 -6.99 -4.21 -12.58
N LEU A 133 -7.96 -4.25 -13.50
CA LEU A 133 -7.77 -4.91 -14.79
C LEU A 133 -6.61 -4.28 -15.58
N ALA A 134 -6.46 -2.95 -15.54
CA ALA A 134 -5.36 -2.26 -16.21
C ALA A 134 -4.00 -2.64 -15.59
N ILE A 135 -3.89 -2.69 -14.26
CA ILE A 135 -2.67 -3.13 -13.56
C ILE A 135 -2.33 -4.58 -13.96
N ASN A 136 -3.29 -5.51 -13.84
CA ASN A 136 -3.05 -6.92 -14.12
C ASN A 136 -2.73 -7.19 -15.60
N ALA A 137 -3.24 -6.37 -16.52
CA ALA A 137 -2.95 -6.48 -17.96
C ALA A 137 -1.60 -5.85 -18.38
N ALA A 138 -0.96 -5.06 -17.50
CA ALA A 138 0.31 -4.39 -17.79
C ALA A 138 1.40 -5.39 -18.20
N GLY A 139 1.46 -6.53 -17.50
CA GLY A 139 2.42 -7.61 -17.71
C GLY A 139 2.05 -8.65 -18.78
N THR A 140 0.92 -8.51 -19.48
CA THR A 140 0.52 -9.53 -20.49
C THR A 140 1.45 -9.51 -21.70
N PRO A 141 2.08 -10.65 -22.08
CA PRO A 141 2.97 -10.73 -23.24
C PRO A 141 2.27 -10.31 -24.54
N GLU A 142 3.01 -9.72 -25.48
CA GLU A 142 2.47 -9.31 -26.78
C GLU A 142 1.84 -10.49 -27.55
N SER A 143 2.38 -11.70 -27.39
CA SER A 143 1.86 -12.93 -27.99
C SER A 143 0.46 -13.31 -27.52
N GLU A 144 0.07 -12.90 -26.30
CA GLU A 144 -1.23 -13.18 -25.69
C GLU A 144 -2.22 -12.03 -25.90
N ARG A 145 -1.77 -10.89 -26.45
CA ARG A 145 -2.64 -9.76 -26.78
C ARG A 145 -3.38 -9.97 -28.10
N PRO A 146 -4.67 -9.58 -28.19
CA PRO A 146 -5.45 -9.72 -29.42
C PRO A 146 -4.81 -8.90 -30.55
N LYS A 147 -4.37 -9.59 -31.62
CA LYS A 147 -3.43 -9.04 -32.61
C LYS A 147 -3.94 -7.85 -33.43
N LYS A 148 -5.26 -7.69 -33.61
CA LYS A 148 -5.87 -6.51 -34.26
C LYS A 148 -7.33 -6.36 -33.83
N ILE A 149 -7.70 -5.15 -33.41
CA ILE A 149 -9.10 -4.73 -33.37
C ILE A 149 -9.31 -3.85 -34.58
N GLY A 150 -10.26 -4.22 -35.45
CA GLY A 150 -10.54 -3.46 -36.66
C GLY A 150 -10.86 -1.99 -36.34
N PRO A 151 -10.45 -1.02 -37.18
CA PRO A 151 -10.58 0.41 -36.88
C PRO A 151 -12.03 0.85 -36.62
N LEU A 152 -13.01 0.22 -37.29
CA LEU A 152 -14.44 0.42 -37.03
C LEU A 152 -14.87 -0.11 -35.66
N THR A 153 -14.29 -1.21 -35.19
CA THR A 153 -14.57 -1.80 -33.88
C THR A 153 -13.96 -0.96 -32.77
N ALA A 154 -12.71 -0.48 -32.95
CA ALA A 154 -12.07 0.44 -32.03
C ALA A 154 -12.81 1.80 -31.94
N LEU A 155 -13.30 2.32 -33.08
CA LEU A 155 -14.12 3.53 -33.12
C LEU A 155 -15.47 3.33 -32.45
N ARG A 156 -16.15 2.21 -32.73
CA ARG A 156 -17.43 1.86 -32.10
C ARG A 156 -17.30 1.71 -30.59
N TRP A 157 -16.24 1.09 -30.10
CA TRP A 157 -16.00 0.92 -28.66
C TRP A 157 -15.60 2.21 -27.94
N ARG A 158 -15.13 3.23 -28.68
CA ARG A 158 -14.89 4.58 -28.16
C ARG A 158 -16.20 5.32 -27.84
N PHE A 159 -17.32 4.91 -28.43
CA PHE A 159 -18.65 5.52 -28.26
C PHE A 159 -19.70 4.58 -27.62
N GLU A 160 -19.43 3.28 -27.54
CA GLU A 160 -20.29 2.36 -26.79
C GLU A 160 -20.05 2.53 -25.29
N ASP A 161 -21.13 2.90 -24.61
CA ASP A 161 -21.17 3.19 -23.21
C ASP A 161 -20.75 1.96 -22.38
N LEU A 162 -19.54 2.00 -21.81
CA LEU A 162 -19.08 1.02 -20.82
C LEU A 162 -19.94 1.09 -19.54
N VAL A 163 -20.79 2.11 -19.36
CA VAL A 163 -21.64 2.29 -18.19
C VAL A 163 -22.92 1.43 -18.24
N SER A 164 -23.32 0.94 -19.42
CA SER A 164 -24.63 0.27 -19.62
C SER A 164 -24.56 -1.15 -20.21
N ALA A 165 -23.39 -1.79 -20.23
CA ALA A 165 -23.22 -3.08 -20.88
C ALA A 165 -23.46 -4.27 -19.91
N PRO A 166 -24.16 -5.34 -20.32
CA PRO A 166 -24.44 -6.51 -19.48
C PRO A 166 -23.19 -7.36 -19.13
N ASN A 167 -22.02 -7.05 -19.69
CA ASN A 167 -20.75 -7.70 -19.35
C ASN A 167 -19.60 -6.67 -19.48
N LEU A 168 -19.54 -5.76 -18.50
CA LEU A 168 -18.59 -4.66 -18.43
C LEU A 168 -17.15 -5.16 -18.35
N GLU A 169 -16.89 -6.15 -17.51
CA GLU A 169 -15.56 -6.74 -17.31
C GLU A 169 -14.96 -7.26 -18.62
N ALA A 170 -15.69 -8.08 -19.38
CA ALA A 170 -15.18 -8.63 -20.62
C ALA A 170 -14.97 -7.56 -21.71
N ARG A 171 -15.75 -6.46 -21.68
CA ARG A 171 -15.55 -5.33 -22.60
C ARG A 171 -14.35 -4.47 -22.19
N ALA A 172 -14.22 -4.16 -20.91
CA ALA A 172 -13.08 -3.44 -20.34
C ALA A 172 -11.78 -4.19 -20.62
N GLN A 173 -11.75 -5.50 -20.36
CA GLN A 173 -10.60 -6.35 -20.64
C GLN A 173 -10.24 -6.34 -22.13
N ARG A 174 -11.22 -6.53 -23.03
CA ARG A 174 -10.95 -6.47 -24.48
C ARG A 174 -10.44 -5.10 -24.93
N TRP A 175 -10.93 -4.01 -24.34
CA TRP A 175 -10.48 -2.66 -24.66
C TRP A 175 -9.05 -2.40 -24.17
N LEU A 176 -8.74 -2.71 -22.90
CA LEU A 176 -7.38 -2.60 -22.36
C LEU A 176 -6.38 -3.45 -23.15
N MET A 177 -6.78 -4.66 -23.52
CA MET A 177 -5.95 -5.58 -24.32
C MET A 177 -5.80 -5.15 -25.79
N SER A 178 -6.66 -4.27 -26.28
CA SER A 178 -6.59 -3.76 -27.67
C SER A 178 -5.48 -2.77 -27.91
N ASP A 179 -5.05 -2.06 -26.87
CA ASP A 179 -4.08 -0.99 -26.94
C ASP A 179 -3.27 -0.92 -25.63
N PRO A 180 -2.03 -1.43 -25.62
CA PRO A 180 -1.15 -1.41 -24.44
C PRO A 180 -0.92 -0.01 -23.88
N SER A 181 -0.97 1.02 -24.75
CA SER A 181 -0.67 2.39 -24.34
C SER A 181 -1.71 2.95 -23.37
N LEU A 182 -2.91 2.37 -23.31
CA LEU A 182 -3.92 2.72 -22.31
C LEU A 182 -3.42 2.47 -20.88
N ILE A 183 -2.66 1.39 -20.68
CA ILE A 183 -2.15 1.04 -19.36
C ILE A 183 -0.97 1.97 -19.00
N ALA A 184 -0.10 2.25 -19.98
CA ALA A 184 1.01 3.18 -19.82
C ALA A 184 0.56 4.61 -19.45
N GLU A 185 -0.68 5.00 -19.79
CA GLU A 185 -1.26 6.29 -19.39
C GLU A 185 -1.42 6.47 -17.87
N LEU A 186 -1.37 5.39 -17.07
CA LEU A 186 -1.39 5.46 -15.61
C LEU A 186 0.01 5.55 -14.99
N TYR A 187 1.06 5.24 -15.76
CA TYR A 187 2.44 5.21 -15.26
C TYR A 187 3.05 6.59 -15.30
N ASN A 188 3.35 7.15 -14.12
CA ASN A 188 3.93 8.47 -13.98
C ASN A 188 4.85 8.56 -12.77
N ASP A 189 6.16 8.46 -13.01
CA ASP A 189 7.20 8.49 -11.98
C ASP A 189 7.12 9.72 -11.08
N ASP A 190 6.80 10.90 -11.64
CA ASP A 190 6.71 12.13 -10.83
C ASP A 190 5.56 12.05 -9.83
N ILE A 191 4.42 11.47 -10.22
CA ILE A 191 3.29 11.24 -9.32
C ILE A 191 3.68 10.22 -8.25
N PHE A 192 4.32 9.12 -8.63
CA PHE A 192 4.75 8.09 -7.68
C PHE A 192 5.76 8.65 -6.68
N ARG A 193 6.75 9.41 -7.16
CA ARG A 193 7.76 10.07 -6.33
C ARG A 193 7.13 11.09 -5.39
N THR A 194 6.15 11.84 -5.86
CA THR A 194 5.43 12.82 -5.03
C THR A 194 4.63 12.13 -3.93
N GLY A 195 3.90 11.06 -4.26
CA GLY A 195 3.15 10.27 -3.28
C GLY A 195 4.06 9.63 -2.24
N TRP A 196 5.13 8.98 -2.70
CA TRP A 196 6.14 8.37 -1.83
C TRP A 196 6.82 9.41 -0.92
N ALA A 197 7.23 10.54 -1.49
CA ALA A 197 7.80 11.65 -0.73
C ALA A 197 6.85 12.16 0.36
N SER A 198 5.56 12.28 0.06
CA SER A 198 4.54 12.69 1.02
C SER A 198 4.43 11.73 2.21
N ASN A 199 4.47 10.42 1.96
CA ASN A 199 4.47 9.42 3.03
C ASN A 199 5.74 9.49 3.89
N MET A 200 6.90 9.66 3.25
CA MET A 200 8.18 9.80 3.96
C MET A 200 8.27 11.10 4.77
N ASP A 201 7.74 12.21 4.26
CA ASP A 201 7.67 13.47 4.98
C ASP A 201 6.78 13.36 6.22
N ALA A 202 5.67 12.62 6.13
CA ALA A 202 4.84 12.29 7.28
C ALA A 202 5.60 11.38 8.28
N ALA A 203 6.26 10.33 7.80
CA ALA A 203 7.04 9.41 8.65
C ALA A 203 8.10 10.18 9.46
N GLU A 204 8.92 11.00 8.79
CA GLU A 204 9.93 11.84 9.43
C GLU A 204 9.31 12.78 10.48
N LYS A 205 8.23 13.48 10.10
CA LYS A 205 7.55 14.44 10.98
C LYS A 205 7.02 13.79 12.26
N PHE A 206 6.56 12.55 12.20
CA PHE A 206 5.87 11.86 13.30
C PHE A 206 6.76 10.88 14.06
N ASN A 207 7.97 10.58 13.58
CA ASN A 207 8.91 9.73 14.31
C ASN A 207 9.34 10.37 15.65
N ARG A 208 9.18 9.65 16.75
CA ARG A 208 9.59 10.05 18.10
C ARG A 208 10.38 8.92 18.72
N PRO A 209 11.69 8.78 18.39
CA PRO A 209 12.51 7.67 18.87
C PRO A 209 12.37 7.42 20.37
N GLY A 210 12.12 6.17 20.75
CA GLY A 210 11.88 5.75 22.14
C GLY A 210 10.46 5.98 22.67
N LYS A 211 9.57 6.62 21.89
CA LYS A 211 8.14 6.81 22.22
C LYS A 211 7.20 6.29 21.13
N PHE A 212 7.50 6.58 19.87
CA PHE A 212 6.76 6.11 18.71
C PHE A 212 7.71 6.03 17.51
N THR A 213 7.75 4.89 16.85
CA THR A 213 8.65 4.66 15.71
C THR A 213 7.87 4.56 14.42
N THR A 214 8.22 5.39 13.43
CA THR A 214 7.73 5.22 12.06
C THR A 214 8.65 4.28 11.31
N LEU A 215 8.10 3.27 10.64
CA LEU A 215 8.87 2.38 9.79
C LEU A 215 8.73 2.82 8.32
N VAL A 216 9.85 2.85 7.61
CA VAL A 216 9.83 3.01 6.14
C VAL A 216 9.40 1.69 5.54
N GLY A 217 8.23 1.66 4.90
CA GLY A 217 7.75 0.46 4.22
C GLY A 217 6.65 0.75 3.21
N TRP A 218 6.36 -0.25 2.40
CA TRP A 218 5.33 -0.23 1.36
C TRP A 218 4.74 -1.63 1.17
N GLU A 219 3.55 -1.69 0.56
CA GLU A 219 2.99 -2.96 0.13
C GLU A 219 3.53 -3.36 -1.24
N TYR A 220 3.97 -4.61 -1.34
CA TYR A 220 4.34 -5.32 -2.55
C TYR A 220 3.28 -6.40 -2.81
N THR A 221 2.54 -6.30 -3.92
CA THR A 221 1.31 -7.09 -4.13
C THR A 221 1.34 -7.89 -5.44
N PRO A 222 2.07 -9.02 -5.49
CA PRO A 222 2.04 -9.89 -6.65
C PRO A 222 0.66 -10.52 -6.82
N THR A 223 0.20 -10.61 -8.08
CA THR A 223 -1.12 -11.13 -8.45
C THR A 223 -1.08 -12.41 -9.32
N PRO A 224 -0.26 -13.43 -8.98
CA PRO A 224 -0.13 -14.63 -9.81
C PRO A 224 -1.49 -15.35 -9.92
N ASN A 225 -1.92 -15.65 -11.15
CA ASN A 225 -3.22 -16.28 -11.43
C ASN A 225 -4.42 -15.51 -10.82
N GLY A 226 -4.29 -14.19 -10.61
CA GLY A 226 -5.33 -13.35 -10.02
C GLY A 226 -5.43 -13.43 -8.49
N ALA A 227 -4.53 -14.13 -7.82
CA ALA A 227 -4.49 -14.17 -6.35
C ALA A 227 -3.73 -12.95 -5.80
N ASN A 228 -4.36 -12.12 -4.96
CA ASN A 228 -3.71 -10.97 -4.34
C ASN A 228 -2.86 -11.41 -3.13
N LEU A 229 -1.54 -11.38 -3.25
CA LEU A 229 -0.62 -11.87 -2.22
C LEU A 229 0.11 -10.71 -1.54
N HIS A 230 -0.55 -10.04 -0.60
CA HIS A 230 -0.01 -8.82 0.00
C HIS A 230 1.23 -9.13 0.85
N ARG A 231 2.30 -8.36 0.67
CA ARG A 231 3.53 -8.40 1.47
C ARG A 231 3.93 -6.99 1.85
N ILE A 232 4.44 -6.82 3.06
CA ILE A 232 5.04 -5.55 3.47
C ILE A 232 6.54 -5.65 3.34
N VAL A 233 7.13 -4.73 2.57
CA VAL A 233 8.57 -4.54 2.50
C VAL A 233 8.94 -3.44 3.46
N LEU A 234 9.83 -3.74 4.40
CA LEU A 234 10.40 -2.75 5.32
C LEU A 234 11.82 -2.43 4.90
N SER A 235 12.12 -1.15 4.73
CA SER A 235 13.47 -0.68 4.45
C SER A 235 14.18 -0.34 5.77
N PRO A 236 15.44 -0.75 5.96
CA PRO A 236 16.22 -0.39 7.14
C PRO A 236 16.72 1.06 7.13
N THR A 237 16.28 1.87 6.16
CA THR A 237 16.77 3.22 5.92
C THR A 237 15.93 4.30 6.60
N THR A 238 16.39 5.55 6.56
CA THR A 238 15.62 6.70 7.06
C THR A 238 14.65 7.23 6.00
N PRO A 239 13.56 7.92 6.37
CA PRO A 239 12.68 8.57 5.39
C PRO A 239 13.44 9.49 4.42
N ALA A 240 14.43 10.24 4.91
CA ALA A 240 15.27 11.10 4.07
C ALA A 240 16.00 10.35 2.95
N ILE A 241 16.57 9.17 3.25
CA ILE A 241 17.20 8.33 2.22
C ILE A 241 16.13 7.64 1.37
N ALA A 242 15.02 7.21 1.96
CA ALA A 242 13.92 6.55 1.27
C ALA A 242 13.36 7.38 0.11
N LYS A 243 13.32 8.71 0.26
CA LYS A 243 12.89 9.64 -0.80
C LYS A 243 13.78 9.62 -2.06
N THR A 244 14.99 9.06 -1.99
CA THR A 244 15.92 9.00 -3.13
C THR A 244 15.60 7.86 -4.11
N PHE A 245 14.77 6.90 -3.71
CA PHE A 245 14.34 5.78 -4.55
C PHE A 245 12.81 5.67 -4.58
N LEU A 246 12.30 4.94 -5.56
CA LEU A 246 10.91 4.52 -5.60
C LEU A 246 10.76 3.14 -4.94
N PRO A 247 9.64 2.87 -4.25
CA PRO A 247 9.29 1.53 -3.81
C PRO A 247 9.31 0.54 -4.98
N TYR A 248 9.90 -0.64 -4.78
CA TYR A 248 9.87 -1.72 -5.76
C TYR A 248 8.50 -2.42 -5.73
N SER A 249 7.87 -2.53 -6.89
CA SER A 249 6.54 -3.11 -7.09
C SER A 249 6.62 -4.51 -7.71
N SER A 250 5.50 -5.23 -7.74
CA SER A 250 5.44 -6.54 -8.41
C SER A 250 5.54 -6.47 -9.94
N ASN A 251 5.59 -5.26 -10.51
CA ASN A 251 5.65 -5.02 -11.95
C ASN A 251 7.05 -4.63 -12.46
N ASP A 252 8.04 -4.52 -11.55
CA ASP A 252 9.41 -4.09 -11.83
C ASP A 252 10.41 -5.23 -12.07
#